data_AF-A0A1C3NZD6-F1
#
_entry.id   AF-A0A1C3NZD6-F1
#
_cell.length_a   1.000
_cell.length_b   1.000
_cell.length_c   1.000
_cell.angle_alpha   90.00
_cell.angle_beta   90.00
_cell.angle_gamma   90.00
#
_symmetry.space_group_name_H-M   'P 1'
#
loop_
_entity.id
_entity.type
_entity.pdbx_description
1 polymer ?
#
loop_
_entity_poly.entity_id
_entity_poly.type
_entity_poly.pdbx_seq_one_letter_code
_entity_poly.pdbx_strand_id
1 'polypeptide(L)' 'MQQCHRVYPVIFIDTVVVKVRDGQVVNRPVYAIVGVTVHGERDILGLWVEIIGDRDLWTAGLATTPF' A
#
# COMPACT_ATOMS: atom_id res chain seq x y z
N MET A 1 29.60 11.45 4.15
CA MET A 1 28.91 10.38 4.89
C MET A 1 27.90 9.78 3.94
N GLN A 2 28.10 8.53 3.53
CA GLN A 2 27.33 7.91 2.45
C GLN A 2 25.89 7.66 2.92
N GLN A 3 24.90 8.14 2.14
CA GLN A 3 23.56 7.59 2.19
C GLN A 3 23.66 6.15 1.64
N CYS A 4 23.87 5.18 2.53
CA CYS A 4 23.72 3.79 2.16
C CYS A 4 22.22 3.55 1.95
N HIS A 5 21.78 3.56 0.68
CA HIS A 5 20.42 3.18 0.35
C HIS A 5 20.18 1.75 0.85
N ARG A 6 19.15 1.55 1.67
CA ARG A 6 18.79 0.24 2.19
C ARG A 6 18.34 -0.64 1.03
N VAL A 7 19.07 -1.73 0.77
CA VAL A 7 18.79 -2.64 -0.34
C VAL A 7 17.86 -3.76 0.13
N TYR A 8 16.77 -3.94 -0.61
CA TYR A 8 15.78 -4.99 -0.41
C TYR A 8 15.84 -5.97 -1.58
N PRO A 9 16.63 -7.06 -1.50
CA PRO A 9 16.67 -8.07 -2.57
C PRO A 9 15.32 -8.70 -2.89
N VAL A 10 14.39 -8.74 -1.92
CA VAL A 10 13.05 -9.28 -2.10
C VAL A 10 12.03 -8.29 -1.52
N ILE A 11 10.95 -8.05 -2.25
CA ILE A 11 9.81 -7.24 -1.82
C ILE A 11 8.55 -8.08 -2.02
N PHE A 12 7.75 -8.20 -0.96
CA PHE A 12 6.42 -8.78 -0.99
C PHE A 12 5.39 -7.66 -1.02
N ILE A 13 4.47 -7.76 -1.98
CA ILE A 13 3.31 -6.89 -2.09
C ILE A 13 2.09 -7.77 -1.95
N ASP A 14 1.31 -7.55 -0.89
CA ASP A 14 0.06 -8.26 -0.67
C ASP A 14 -1.11 -7.28 -0.71
N THR A 15 -2.22 -7.74 -1.28
CA THR A 15 -3.48 -6.97 -1.35
C THR A 15 -4.54 -7.72 -0.57
N VAL A 16 -4.92 -7.17 0.58
CA VAL A 16 -5.98 -7.72 1.41
C VAL A 16 -7.20 -6.83 1.30
N VAL A 17 -8.31 -7.37 0.77
CA VAL A 17 -9.59 -6.66 0.73
C VAL A 17 -10.28 -6.83 2.07
N VAL A 18 -10.37 -5.75 2.85
CA VAL A 18 -11.03 -5.76 4.16
C VAL A 18 -12.43 -5.18 4.04
N LYS A 19 -13.39 -5.81 4.72
CA LYS A 19 -14.73 -5.25 4.89
C LYS A 19 -14.72 -4.25 6.04
N VAL A 20 -14.83 -2.97 5.72
CA VAL A 20 -14.92 -1.91 6.73
C VAL A 20 -16.39 -1.55 6.90
N ARG A 21 -16.85 -1.50 8.15
CA ARG A 21 -18.21 -1.10 8.50
C ARG A 21 -18.15 0.29 9.13
N ASP A 22 -18.54 1.29 8.35
CA ASP A 22 -18.69 2.68 8.80
C ASP A 22 -20.08 3.16 8.37
N GLY A 23 -21.10 2.69 9.08
CA GLY A 23 -22.51 2.76 8.67
C GLY A 23 -22.87 1.69 7.62
N GLN A 24 -22.32 1.79 6.41
CA GLN A 24 -22.44 0.75 5.37
C GLN A 24 -21.20 -0.14 5.31
N VAL A 25 -21.38 -1.41 4.92
CA VAL A 25 -20.28 -2.35 4.74
C VAL A 25 -19.71 -2.12 3.35
N VAL A 26 -18.48 -1.62 3.29
CA VAL A 26 -17.73 -1.39 2.06
C VAL A 26 -16.50 -2.27 2.02
N ASN A 27 -16.18 -2.80 0.85
CA ASN A 27 -14.94 -3.51 0.61
C ASN A 27 -13.85 -2.46 0.32
N ARG A 28 -12.79 -2.42 1.12
CA ARG A 28 -11.64 -1.52 0.91
C ARG A 28 -10.37 -2.37 0.71
N PRO A 29 -9.63 -2.22 -0.40
CA PRO A 29 -8.34 -2.89 -0.57
C PRO A 29 -7.28 -2.21 0.29
N VAL A 30 -6.46 -3.02 0.95
CA VAL A 30 -5.28 -2.60 1.72
C VAL A 30 -4.06 -3.28 1.11
N TYR A 31 -3.08 -2.47 0.74
CA TYR A 31 -1.82 -2.90 0.18
C TYR A 31 -0.76 -2.89 1.26
N ALA A 32 -0.17 -4.05 1.53
CA ALA A 32 0.96 -4.19 2.46
C ALA A 32 2.24 -4.43 1.67
N ILE A 33 3.28 -3.64 1.97
CA ILE A 33 4.59 -3.78 1.35
C ILE A 33 5.59 -4.19 2.42
N VAL A 34 6.20 -5.37 2.23
CA VAL A 34 7.20 -5.93 3.14
C VAL A 34 8.50 -6.17 2.37
N GLY A 35 9.58 -5.53 2.81
CA GLY A 35 10.91 -5.72 2.26
C GLY A 35 11.70 -6.73 3.09
N VAL A 36 12.49 -7.56 2.43
CA VAL A 36 13.50 -8.40 3.09
C VAL A 36 14.87 -7.84 2.81
N THR A 37 15.64 -7.56 3.86
CA THR A 37 17.01 -7.04 3.74
C THR A 37 17.97 -8.12 3.25
N VAL A 38 19.19 -7.73 2.86
CA VAL A 38 20.26 -8.68 2.50
C VAL A 38 20.65 -9.63 3.65
N HIS A 39 20.29 -9.31 4.89
CA HIS A 39 20.51 -10.14 6.07
C HIS A 39 19.33 -11.07 6.37
N GLY A 40 18.27 -11.05 5.55
CA GLY A 40 17.07 -11.86 5.75
C GLY A 40 16.08 -11.28 6.78
N GLU A 41 16.30 -10.05 7.23
CA GLU A 41 15.39 -9.36 8.14
C GLU A 41 14.19 -8.80 7.37
N ARG A 42 13.00 -8.91 7.95
CA ARG A 42 11.75 -8.41 7.36
C ARG A 42 11.42 -7.04 7.93
N ASP A 43 11.26 -6.05 7.06
CA ASP A 43 10.81 -4.71 7.40
C ASP A 43 9.47 -4.42 6.72
N ILE A 44 8.56 -3.76 7.43
CA ILE A 44 7.34 -3.21 6.83
C ILE A 44 7.70 -1.87 6.21
N LEU A 45 7.62 -1.79 4.87
CA LEU A 45 7.96 -0.57 4.13
C LEU A 45 6.78 0.41 4.06
N GLY A 46 5.55 -0.12 4.12
CA GLY A 46 4.36 0.70 4.14
C GLY A 46 3.08 -0.10 4.13
N LEU A 47 2.01 0.56 4.55
CA LEU A 47 0.64 0.09 4.43
C LEU A 47 -0.19 1.21 3.80
N TRP A 48 -0.93 0.87 2.75
CA TRP A 48 -1.72 1.82 1.97
C TRP A 48 -3.15 1.33 1.87
N VAL A 49 -4.10 2.24 2.06
CA VAL A 49 -5.53 1.95 1.99
C VAL A 49 -6.13 2.82 0.90
N GLU A 50 -6.81 2.21 -0.06
CA GLU A 50 -7.55 2.98 -1.06
C GLU A 50 -8.88 3.45 -0.45
N ILE A 51 -9.12 4.76 -0.49
CA ILE A 51 -10.41 5.36 -0.12
C ILE A 51 -11.24 5.44 -1.39
N ILE A 52 -12.02 4.40 -1.66
CA ILE A 52 -13.03 4.45 -2.73
C ILE A 52 -14.20 5.29 -2.22
N GLY A 53 -14.16 6.58 -2.55
CA GLY A 53 -15.22 7.54 -2.27
C GLY A 53 -16.30 7.52 -3.35
N ASP A 54 -17.55 7.51 -2.92
CA ASP A 54 -18.77 7.54 -3.74
C ASP A 54 -18.91 8.88 -4.50
N ARG A 55 -18.21 8.99 -5.64
CA ARG A 55 -18.55 9.82 -6.83
C ARG A 55 -17.44 9.76 -7.87
N ASP A 56 -17.83 9.63 -9.14
CA ASP A 56 -17.00 9.61 -10.35
C ASP A 56 -15.60 10.24 -10.20
N LEU A 57 -14.64 9.36 -9.88
CA LEU A 57 -13.25 9.70 -9.59
C LEU A 57 -12.44 10.14 -10.83
N TRP A 58 -13.04 10.14 -12.02
CA TRP A 58 -12.38 10.64 -13.24
C TRP A 58 -12.18 12.17 -13.24
N THR A 59 -12.91 12.90 -12.39
CA THR A 59 -12.86 14.38 -12.33
C THR A 59 -11.96 14.93 -11.21
N ALA A 60 -11.53 14.09 -10.26
CA ALA A 60 -10.50 14.41 -9.27
C ALA A 60 -9.16 13.86 -9.78
N GLY A 61 -8.67 14.48 -10.84
CA GLY A 61 -7.64 13.93 -11.73
C GLY A 61 -6.35 13.46 -11.07
N LEU A 62 -5.69 12.54 -11.77
CA LEU A 62 -4.22 12.41 -11.84
C LEU A 62 -3.43 12.21 -10.53
N ALA A 63 -4.07 11.97 -9.37
CA ALA A 63 -3.37 12.12 -8.09
C ALA A 63 -3.29 10.90 -7.15
N THR A 64 -3.91 9.74 -7.42
CA THR A 64 -3.83 8.62 -6.43
C THR A 64 -3.52 7.25 -6.99
N THR A 65 -3.27 7.09 -8.28
CA THR A 65 -2.61 5.90 -8.82
C THR A 65 -1.56 6.38 -9.81
N PRO A 66 -0.28 6.22 -9.47
CA PRO A 66 0.41 5.11 -10.12
C PRO A 66 1.54 4.49 -9.29
N PHE A 67 1.71 3.18 -9.49
CA PHE A 67 2.79 2.31 -8.98
C PHE A 67 2.77 2.04 -7.48
#